data_AF-A0A4U5P047-F1
#
_entry.id   AF-A0A4U5P047-F1
#
_cell.length_a   1.000
_cell.length_b   1.000
_cell.length_c   1.000
_cell.angle_alpha   90.00
_cell.angle_beta   90.00
_cell.angle_gamma   90.00
#
_symmetry.space_group_name_H-M   'P 1'
#
loop_
_entity.id
_entity.type
_entity.pdbx_description
1 polymer ?
#
loop_
_entity_poly.entity_id
_entity_poly.type
_entity_poly.pdbx_seq_one_letter_code
_entity_poly.pdbx_strand_id
1 'polypeptide(L)'
;MMDKGVIARPFDNNYKKSAPVDVGEFKWTVQNKNGCEIKDPGKRQSCEIISCQPKEESRTILWSCSVLGMISATNKARNNSVVLHLWNASFGNRSTDFHAHIDHSVYYGERNKELLEVPVKIVDQFYADLSDPNNPLIKNAEDVAKFKIDGAEIYTPKKMLNAHSPFFAAYFKDNFKEAAGGFYELNDISLEDFLHFLGIVHGLKVHIDENCVESLLKLGDFFQCKLVLDRCEEFIKTAPVKRLPPLKKLQLAEQFKLLLTLADAIEQMPLEEMKTLCANQGLVGFSELARECVLMKLCMKQPESDVFFVD
;
A
#
# COMPACT_ATOMS: atom_id res chain seq x y z
N MET A 1 -1.43 14.61 -21.93
CA MET A 1 -0.31 15.49 -21.53
C MET A 1 0.10 15.05 -20.13
N MET A 2 1.39 14.90 -19.82
CA MET A 2 1.82 14.44 -18.48
C MET A 2 1.97 15.65 -17.56
N ASP A 3 1.23 15.68 -16.45
CA ASP A 3 1.32 16.74 -15.45
C ASP A 3 2.67 16.72 -14.73
N LYS A 4 3.23 17.90 -14.50
CA LYS A 4 4.55 18.08 -13.88
C LYS A 4 4.51 19.24 -12.90
N GLY A 5 5.27 19.13 -11.83
CA GLY A 5 5.44 20.20 -10.85
C GLY A 5 6.73 20.04 -10.06
N VAL A 6 7.05 21.04 -9.26
CA VAL A 6 8.21 21.04 -8.38
C VAL A 6 7.75 21.46 -7.00
N ILE A 7 7.91 20.56 -6.03
CA ILE A 7 7.71 20.89 -4.61
C ILE A 7 9.05 21.36 -4.05
N ALA A 8 9.08 22.46 -3.32
CA ALA A 8 10.31 22.98 -2.75
C ALA A 8 10.17 23.27 -1.26
N ARG A 9 11.26 23.02 -0.52
CA ARG A 9 11.44 23.48 0.87
C ARG A 9 12.85 24.01 1.07
N PRO A 10 13.10 24.85 2.09
CA PRO A 10 14.47 25.18 2.49
C PRO A 10 15.31 23.91 2.70
N PHE A 11 16.56 23.94 2.22
CA PHE A 11 17.55 22.88 2.45
C PHE A 11 18.14 23.00 3.85
N ASP A 12 17.26 22.96 4.85
CA ASP A 12 17.62 22.95 6.25
C ASP A 12 17.06 21.68 6.94
N ASN A 13 17.56 21.42 8.15
CA ASN A 13 17.10 20.31 8.98
C ASN A 13 16.00 20.73 9.96
N ASN A 14 15.25 21.81 9.68
CA ASN A 14 14.25 22.33 10.62
C ASN A 14 12.95 21.50 10.62
N TYR A 15 12.94 20.32 9.98
CA TYR A 15 11.78 19.42 9.85
C TYR A 15 10.51 20.10 9.32
N LYS A 16 10.68 21.22 8.62
CA LYS A 16 9.56 22.01 8.09
C LYS A 16 8.96 21.28 6.90
N LYS A 17 7.66 21.03 6.99
CA LYS A 17 6.83 20.63 5.85
C LYS A 17 6.80 21.77 4.83
N SER A 18 6.89 21.43 3.54
CA SER A 18 6.75 22.40 2.45
C SER A 18 5.36 23.02 2.45
N ALA A 19 5.21 24.18 1.80
CA ALA A 19 3.89 24.60 1.35
C ALA A 19 3.31 23.54 0.40
N PRO A 20 1.99 23.33 0.41
CA PRO A 20 1.35 22.46 -0.56
C PRO A 20 1.49 23.02 -1.98
N VAL A 21 1.73 22.13 -2.94
CA VAL A 21 1.84 22.47 -4.36
C VAL A 21 0.87 21.61 -5.15
N ASP A 22 0.11 22.27 -6.01
CA ASP A 22 -0.89 21.64 -6.86
C ASP A 22 -0.27 21.16 -8.17
N VAL A 23 -0.44 19.87 -8.49
CA VAL A 23 0.02 19.25 -9.74
C VAL A 23 -1.04 18.26 -10.22
N GLY A 24 -1.62 18.50 -11.40
CA GLY A 24 -2.77 17.71 -11.88
C GLY A 24 -3.98 17.89 -10.95
N GLU A 25 -4.63 16.79 -10.55
CA GLU A 25 -5.74 16.78 -9.57
C GLU A 25 -5.28 16.64 -8.12
N PHE A 26 -3.96 16.72 -7.88
CA PHE A 26 -3.36 16.37 -6.60
C PHE A 26 -2.61 17.54 -5.97
N LYS A 27 -2.58 17.51 -4.63
CA LYS A 27 -1.85 18.39 -3.74
C LYS A 27 -0.68 17.63 -3.15
N TRP A 28 0.52 18.20 -3.29
CA TRP A 28 1.78 17.57 -2.93
C TRP A 28 2.49 18.33 -1.83
N THR A 29 3.11 17.60 -0.90
CA THR A 29 3.97 18.17 0.13
C THR A 29 5.21 17.31 0.35
N VAL A 30 6.30 17.92 0.80
CA VAL A 30 7.49 17.20 1.26
C VAL A 30 7.85 17.62 2.67
N GLN A 31 8.21 16.66 3.52
CA GLN A 31 8.67 16.90 4.88
C GLN A 31 9.81 15.97 5.25
N ASN A 32 10.81 16.49 5.96
CA ASN A 32 11.84 15.64 6.54
C ASN A 32 11.30 14.94 7.80
N LYS A 33 11.48 13.62 7.90
CA LYS A 33 11.11 12.82 9.08
C LYS A 33 12.32 12.44 9.91
N ASN A 34 12.27 12.84 11.18
CA ASN A 34 13.10 12.27 12.24
C ASN A 34 12.62 10.87 12.63
N GLY A 35 13.55 9.92 12.79
CA GLY A 35 13.20 8.57 13.27
C GLY A 35 12.23 7.85 12.34
N CYS A 36 12.65 7.56 11.11
CA CYS A 36 11.88 6.68 10.23
C CYS A 36 12.30 5.23 10.47
N GLU A 37 11.34 4.41 10.90
CA GLU A 37 11.50 2.99 11.23
C GLU A 37 11.86 2.13 10.01
N ILE A 38 11.60 2.64 8.80
CA ILE A 38 11.84 1.96 7.52
C ILE A 38 13.30 2.16 7.05
N LYS A 39 14.09 3.04 7.70
CA LYS A 39 15.49 3.30 7.32
C LYS A 39 16.36 2.06 7.46
N ASP A 40 17.49 2.06 6.77
CA ASP A 40 18.49 1.02 6.94
C ASP A 40 19.32 1.23 8.21
N PRO A 41 19.26 0.35 9.24
CA PRO A 41 20.02 0.54 10.48
C PRO A 41 21.53 0.52 10.24
N GLY A 42 22.00 -0.12 9.16
CA GLY A 42 23.40 -0.10 8.75
C GLY A 42 23.84 1.20 8.08
N LYS A 43 22.93 2.13 7.78
CA LYS A 43 23.23 3.37 7.06
C LYS A 43 22.68 4.60 7.77
N ARG A 44 23.48 5.66 7.78
CA ARG A 44 23.01 6.98 8.22
C ARG A 44 22.25 7.62 7.07
N GLN A 45 20.92 7.62 7.16
CA GLN A 45 20.03 8.14 6.11
C GLN A 45 19.10 9.23 6.64
N SER A 46 18.80 10.20 5.78
CA SER A 46 17.73 11.17 5.94
C SER A 46 16.48 10.67 5.23
N CYS A 47 15.29 10.93 5.79
CA CYS A 47 14.02 10.50 5.20
C CYS A 47 13.24 11.75 4.80
N GLU A 48 12.96 11.88 3.51
CA GLU A 48 11.97 12.83 3.00
C GLU A 48 10.66 12.05 2.79
N ILE A 49 9.62 12.39 3.52
CA ILE A 49 8.26 11.93 3.20
C ILE A 49 7.72 12.86 2.13
N ILE A 50 7.36 12.27 1.00
CA ILE A 50 6.63 12.94 -0.08
C ILE A 50 5.20 12.47 0.00
N SER A 51 4.27 13.40 0.22
CA SER A 51 2.85 13.10 0.36
C SER A 51 2.10 13.59 -0.86
N CYS A 52 1.14 12.80 -1.33
CA CYS A 52 0.22 13.12 -2.40
C CYS A 52 -1.22 12.84 -1.94
N GLN A 53 -2.12 13.80 -2.16
CA GLN A 53 -3.54 13.69 -1.84
C GLN A 53 -4.38 14.43 -2.89
N PRO A 54 -5.66 14.10 -3.05
CA PRO A 54 -6.61 14.91 -3.83
C PRO A 54 -6.60 16.38 -3.42
N LYS A 55 -6.81 17.29 -4.37
CA LYS A 55 -6.98 18.72 -4.08
C LYS A 55 -8.24 19.00 -3.27
N GLU A 56 -9.32 18.36 -3.69
CA GLU A 56 -10.63 18.41 -3.06
C GLU A 56 -10.75 17.30 -2.02
N GLU A 57 -11.24 17.67 -0.84
CA GLU A 57 -11.45 16.73 0.26
C GLU A 57 -12.87 16.19 0.20
N SER A 58 -13.02 14.96 -0.31
CA SER A 58 -14.26 14.19 -0.19
C SER A 58 -13.92 12.72 0.05
N ARG A 59 -14.70 12.09 0.94
CA ARG A 59 -14.49 10.70 1.33
C ARG A 59 -14.92 9.69 0.25
N THR A 60 -15.70 10.12 -0.74
CA THR A 60 -16.20 9.29 -1.86
C THR A 60 -15.26 9.33 -3.07
N ILE A 61 -14.15 10.06 -2.99
CA ILE A 61 -13.17 10.14 -4.06
C ILE A 61 -12.38 8.83 -4.15
N LEU A 62 -12.53 8.15 -5.28
CA LEU A 62 -11.62 7.10 -5.70
C LEU A 62 -10.51 7.72 -6.55
N TRP A 63 -9.26 7.47 -6.17
CA TRP A 63 -8.13 8.04 -6.91
C TRP A 63 -6.89 7.16 -6.87
N SER A 64 -6.04 7.33 -7.88
CA SER A 64 -4.70 6.79 -7.94
C SER A 64 -3.76 7.75 -8.68
N CYS A 65 -2.49 7.72 -8.31
CA CYS A 65 -1.47 8.54 -8.95
C CYS A 65 -0.14 7.77 -8.98
N SER A 66 0.33 7.42 -10.18
CA SER A 66 1.68 6.90 -10.38
C SER A 66 2.61 8.02 -10.85
N VAL A 67 3.78 8.11 -10.23
CA VAL A 67 4.69 9.24 -10.42
C VAL A 67 6.14 8.78 -10.58
N LEU A 68 6.89 9.54 -11.38
CA LEU A 68 8.35 9.54 -11.39
C LEU A 68 8.83 10.84 -10.76
N GLY A 69 9.79 10.76 -9.85
CA GLY A 69 10.29 11.93 -9.15
C GLY A 69 11.79 11.91 -8.93
N MET A 70 12.30 13.06 -8.57
CA MET A 70 13.69 13.27 -8.19
C MET A 70 13.71 14.11 -6.92
N ILE A 71 14.75 13.98 -6.12
CA ILE A 71 15.07 14.92 -5.06
C ILE A 71 16.40 15.55 -5.45
N SER A 72 16.43 16.88 -5.51
CA SER A 72 17.60 17.66 -5.91
C SER A 72 17.91 18.75 -4.90
N ALA A 73 19.19 19.01 -4.69
CA ALA A 73 19.67 20.14 -3.91
C ALA A 73 20.12 21.26 -4.85
N THR A 74 19.50 22.43 -4.72
CA THR A 74 19.68 23.57 -5.63
C THR A 74 20.26 24.78 -4.90
N ASN A 75 21.24 25.43 -5.53
CA ASN A 75 21.68 26.79 -5.18
C ASN A 75 21.27 27.71 -6.34
N LYS A 76 20.30 28.60 -6.08
CA LYS A 76 19.73 29.47 -7.12
C LYS A 76 20.72 30.54 -7.58
N ALA A 77 21.49 31.11 -6.65
CA ALA A 77 22.48 32.14 -6.96
C ALA A 77 23.58 31.65 -7.91
N ARG A 78 23.96 30.37 -7.82
CA ARG A 78 25.02 29.75 -8.64
C ARG A 78 24.49 28.91 -9.80
N ASN A 79 23.18 28.88 -10.02
CA ASN A 79 22.50 28.04 -11.00
C ASN A 79 23.02 26.58 -11.03
N ASN A 80 23.18 25.99 -9.84
CA ASN A 80 23.79 24.67 -9.68
C ASN A 80 22.86 23.75 -8.89
N SER A 81 22.41 22.68 -9.53
CA SER A 81 21.54 21.64 -8.96
C SER A 81 22.22 20.28 -9.02
N VAL A 82 22.10 19.52 -7.92
CA VAL A 82 22.63 18.16 -7.81
C VAL A 82 21.47 17.23 -7.48
N VAL A 83 21.33 16.14 -8.24
CA VAL A 83 20.33 15.11 -7.96
C VAL A 83 20.83 14.22 -6.82
N LEU A 84 20.04 14.13 -5.75
CA LEU A 84 20.34 13.31 -4.57
C LEU A 84 19.73 11.91 -4.67
N HIS A 85 18.52 11.83 -5.24
CA HIS A 85 17.76 10.59 -5.29
C HIS A 85 16.77 10.58 -6.46
N LEU A 86 16.68 9.45 -7.17
CA LEU A 86 15.64 9.18 -8.17
C LEU A 86 14.67 8.16 -7.57
N TRP A 87 13.38 8.41 -7.74
CA TRP A 87 12.35 7.56 -7.15
C TRP A 87 11.13 7.43 -8.06
N ASN A 88 10.36 6.38 -7.82
CA ASN A 88 9.04 6.19 -8.38
C ASN A 88 8.13 5.70 -7.26
N ALA A 89 6.84 6.01 -7.36
CA ALA A 89 5.84 5.55 -6.41
C ALA A 89 4.46 5.53 -7.05
N SER A 90 3.54 4.83 -6.40
CA SER A 90 2.10 4.96 -6.64
C SER A 90 1.44 5.39 -5.35
N PHE A 91 0.45 6.26 -5.47
CA PHE A 91 -0.37 6.80 -4.39
C PHE A 91 -1.83 6.50 -4.67
N GLY A 92 -2.66 6.49 -3.64
CA GLY A 92 -4.09 6.30 -3.77
C GLY A 92 -4.79 6.30 -2.42
N ASN A 93 -6.05 5.86 -2.42
CA ASN A 93 -6.79 5.64 -1.17
C ASN A 93 -5.97 4.76 -0.21
N ARG A 94 -5.82 5.20 1.05
CA ARG A 94 -5.02 4.55 2.12
C ARG A 94 -3.50 4.50 1.91
N SER A 95 -2.95 4.99 0.80
CA SER A 95 -1.51 5.07 0.58
C SER A 95 -1.11 6.43 0.00
N THR A 96 -0.85 7.38 0.91
CA THR A 96 -0.64 8.81 0.57
C THR A 96 0.81 9.27 0.70
N ASP A 97 1.67 8.44 1.29
CA ASP A 97 3.03 8.83 1.66
C ASP A 97 4.07 7.90 1.01
N PHE A 98 5.13 8.51 0.49
CA PHE A 98 6.31 7.81 0.02
C PHE A 98 7.54 8.25 0.84
N HIS A 99 8.31 7.27 1.29
CA HIS A 99 9.52 7.50 2.09
C HIS A 99 10.77 7.40 1.21
N ALA A 100 11.37 8.55 0.90
CA ALA A 100 12.64 8.62 0.18
C ALA A 100 13.81 8.67 1.19
N HIS A 101 14.64 7.63 1.17
CA HIS A 101 15.82 7.53 2.05
C HIS A 101 17.09 7.96 1.31
N ILE A 102 17.67 9.08 1.73
CA ILE A 102 18.88 9.68 1.14
C ILE A 102 20.06 9.44 2.08
N ASP A 103 21.19 8.96 1.56
CA ASP A 103 22.40 8.75 2.36
C ASP A 103 22.94 10.09 2.91
N HIS A 104 23.34 10.11 4.18
CA HIS A 104 23.87 11.31 4.83
C HIS A 104 25.16 11.82 4.18
N SER A 105 26.00 10.95 3.61
CA SER A 105 27.21 11.38 2.90
C SER A 105 26.87 12.26 1.70
N VAL A 106 25.82 11.88 0.96
CA VAL A 106 25.29 12.64 -0.18
C VAL A 106 24.56 13.89 0.30
N TYR A 107 23.66 13.76 1.26
CA TYR A 107 22.84 14.86 1.76
C TYR A 107 23.68 15.98 2.39
N TYR A 108 24.67 15.63 3.23
CA TYR A 108 25.51 16.62 3.89
C TYR A 108 26.69 17.12 3.06
N GLY A 109 27.05 16.43 1.97
CA GLY A 109 27.98 16.97 0.97
C GLY A 109 27.49 18.27 0.34
N GLU A 110 26.17 18.47 0.32
CA GLU A 110 25.49 19.58 -0.37
C GLU A 110 24.91 20.64 0.60
N ARG A 111 25.44 20.79 1.82
CA ARG A 111 24.95 21.82 2.79
C ARG A 111 25.08 23.27 2.33
N ASN A 112 25.87 23.54 1.29
CA ASN A 112 25.98 24.85 0.66
C ASN A 112 24.78 25.18 -0.25
N LYS A 113 23.85 24.24 -0.44
CA LYS A 113 22.61 24.43 -1.19
C LYS A 113 21.54 25.06 -0.29
N GLU A 114 20.62 25.77 -0.93
CA GLU A 114 19.62 26.60 -0.24
C GLU A 114 18.23 25.96 -0.26
N LEU A 115 17.94 25.18 -1.31
CA LEU A 115 16.64 24.58 -1.54
C LEU A 115 16.74 23.08 -1.81
N LEU A 116 15.85 22.33 -1.19
CA LEU A 116 15.53 20.96 -1.59
C LEU A 116 14.33 21.04 -2.53
N GLU A 117 14.52 20.61 -3.77
CA GLU A 117 13.49 20.58 -4.80
C GLU A 117 13.13 19.13 -5.12
N VAL A 118 11.84 18.87 -5.23
CA VAL A 118 11.27 17.57 -5.59
C VAL A 118 10.48 17.73 -6.88
N PRO A 119 11.13 17.65 -8.06
CA PRO A 119 10.41 17.57 -9.32
C PRO A 119 9.62 16.26 -9.38
N VAL A 120 8.35 16.36 -9.75
CA VAL A 120 7.44 15.23 -9.94
C VAL A 120 6.87 15.25 -11.35
N LYS A 121 6.69 14.06 -11.92
CA LYS A 121 6.06 13.83 -13.22
C LYS A 121 5.04 12.72 -13.07
N ILE A 122 3.76 13.07 -13.18
CA ILE A 122 2.65 12.12 -13.13
C ILE A 122 2.66 11.34 -14.45
N VAL A 123 2.76 10.01 -14.34
CA VAL A 123 2.80 9.11 -15.50
C VAL A 123 1.48 8.39 -15.74
N ASP A 124 0.66 8.25 -14.70
CA ASP A 124 -0.66 7.65 -14.75
C ASP A 124 -1.49 8.21 -13.58
N GLN A 125 -2.78 8.47 -13.80
CA GLN A 125 -3.66 8.96 -12.76
C GLN A 125 -5.11 8.57 -13.01
N PHE A 126 -5.84 8.42 -11.92
CA PHE A 126 -7.29 8.29 -11.90
C PHE A 126 -7.86 9.16 -10.79
N TYR A 127 -9.01 9.78 -11.08
CA TYR A 127 -9.75 10.59 -10.14
C TYR A 127 -11.23 10.51 -10.48
N ALA A 128 -12.07 10.17 -9.50
CA ALA A 128 -13.51 10.19 -9.63
C ALA A 128 -14.17 10.38 -8.26
N ASP A 129 -15.10 11.32 -8.14
CA ASP A 129 -16.04 11.35 -7.03
C ASP A 129 -17.14 10.31 -7.30
N LEU A 130 -17.16 9.24 -6.52
CA LEU A 130 -18.13 8.16 -6.71
C LEU A 130 -19.53 8.53 -6.18
N SER A 131 -19.72 9.69 -5.54
CA SER A 131 -21.06 10.18 -5.22
C SER A 131 -21.82 10.66 -6.47
N ASP A 132 -21.12 10.93 -7.58
CA ASP A 132 -21.74 11.25 -8.87
C ASP A 132 -22.17 9.96 -9.60
N PRO A 133 -23.47 9.80 -9.93
CA PRO A 133 -23.96 8.66 -10.72
C PRO A 133 -23.46 8.64 -12.17
N ASN A 134 -22.81 9.71 -12.66
CA ASN A 134 -22.21 9.78 -14.00
C ASN A 134 -20.66 9.78 -13.95
N ASN A 135 -20.08 9.31 -12.84
CA ASN A 135 -18.62 9.31 -12.67
C ASN A 135 -17.88 8.49 -13.76
N PRO A 136 -16.57 8.76 -13.97
CA PRO A 136 -15.79 8.15 -15.06
C PRO A 136 -15.72 6.62 -15.11
N LEU A 137 -16.04 5.90 -14.03
CA LEU A 137 -16.11 4.42 -14.09
C LEU A 137 -17.35 3.95 -14.86
N ILE A 138 -18.41 4.75 -14.89
CA ILE A 138 -19.72 4.38 -15.42
C ILE A 138 -19.77 4.64 -16.92
N LYS A 139 -19.79 3.56 -17.69
CA LYS A 139 -19.91 3.59 -19.17
C LYS A 139 -21.32 3.27 -19.66
N ASN A 140 -22.10 2.55 -18.86
CA ASN A 140 -23.48 2.18 -19.15
C ASN A 140 -24.32 2.39 -17.88
N ALA A 141 -25.40 3.18 -17.98
CA ALA A 141 -26.31 3.45 -16.86
C ALA A 141 -27.00 2.19 -16.32
N GLU A 142 -27.19 1.16 -17.15
CA GLU A 142 -27.80 -0.12 -16.74
C GLU A 142 -26.84 -0.98 -15.88
N ASP A 143 -25.54 -0.72 -15.94
CA ASP A 143 -24.50 -1.43 -15.20
C ASP A 143 -24.17 -0.78 -13.86
N VAL A 144 -24.95 0.21 -13.41
CA VAL A 144 -24.64 0.95 -12.17
C VAL A 144 -25.21 0.23 -10.95
N ALA A 145 -24.39 0.07 -9.91
CA ALA A 145 -24.84 -0.25 -8.56
C ALA A 145 -24.66 0.96 -7.66
N LYS A 146 -25.74 1.35 -6.98
CA LYS A 146 -25.71 2.31 -5.88
C LYS A 146 -25.44 1.58 -4.58
N PHE A 147 -24.33 1.86 -3.92
CA PHE A 147 -23.98 1.31 -2.62
C PHE A 147 -24.20 2.32 -1.50
N LYS A 148 -24.57 1.80 -0.32
CA LYS A 148 -24.56 2.55 0.93
C LYS A 148 -23.56 1.90 1.87
N ILE A 149 -22.51 2.62 2.23
CA ILE A 149 -21.35 2.11 2.97
C ILE A 149 -20.91 3.18 3.96
N ASP A 150 -20.82 2.82 5.24
CA ASP A 150 -20.33 3.72 6.28
C ASP A 150 -20.99 5.13 6.25
N GLY A 151 -22.30 5.15 6.03
CA GLY A 151 -23.10 6.38 5.94
C GLY A 151 -22.97 7.18 4.64
N ALA A 152 -22.14 6.76 3.69
CA ALA A 152 -22.00 7.39 2.37
C ALA A 152 -22.73 6.61 1.28
N GLU A 153 -23.15 7.30 0.22
CA GLU A 153 -23.68 6.70 -1.00
C GLU A 153 -22.67 6.84 -2.14
N ILE A 154 -22.37 5.74 -2.83
CA ILE A 154 -21.47 5.72 -3.98
C ILE A 154 -22.06 4.93 -5.15
N TYR A 155 -21.63 5.26 -6.36
CA TYR A 155 -22.04 4.62 -7.61
C TYR A 155 -20.83 3.97 -8.28
N THR A 156 -20.91 2.66 -8.54
CA THR A 156 -19.84 1.90 -9.21
C THR A 156 -20.45 0.91 -10.21
N PRO A 157 -19.75 0.62 -11.33
CA PRO A 157 -20.16 -0.44 -12.24
C PRO A 157 -20.23 -1.82 -11.57
N LYS A 158 -21.30 -2.58 -11.85
CA LYS A 158 -21.50 -3.96 -11.40
C LYS A 158 -20.56 -4.93 -12.09
N LYS A 159 -20.28 -4.72 -13.38
CA LYS A 159 -19.57 -5.69 -14.22
C LYS A 159 -18.20 -6.12 -13.67
N MET A 160 -17.37 -5.20 -13.19
CA MET A 160 -16.03 -5.55 -12.67
C MET A 160 -16.12 -6.27 -11.33
N LEU A 161 -17.02 -5.84 -10.45
CA LEU A 161 -17.30 -6.53 -9.19
C LEU A 161 -17.82 -7.95 -9.45
N ASN A 162 -18.80 -8.11 -10.35
CA ASN A 162 -19.35 -9.42 -10.73
C ASN A 162 -18.27 -10.34 -11.33
N ALA A 163 -17.42 -9.82 -12.22
CA ALA A 163 -16.37 -10.60 -12.86
C ALA A 163 -15.29 -11.10 -11.89
N HIS A 164 -14.97 -10.32 -10.86
CA HIS A 164 -13.87 -10.62 -9.93
C HIS A 164 -14.32 -11.14 -8.56
N SER A 165 -15.63 -11.15 -8.27
CA SER A 165 -16.18 -11.55 -6.97
C SER A 165 -17.47 -12.37 -7.15
N PRO A 166 -17.44 -13.68 -6.85
CA PRO A 166 -18.64 -14.51 -6.80
C PRO A 166 -19.68 -14.00 -5.80
N PHE A 167 -19.24 -13.38 -4.69
CA PHE A 167 -20.13 -12.70 -3.76
C PHE A 167 -20.95 -11.63 -4.48
N PHE A 168 -20.32 -10.68 -5.17
CA PHE A 168 -21.04 -9.62 -5.89
C PHE A 168 -21.85 -10.17 -7.07
N ALA A 169 -21.36 -11.21 -7.76
CA ALA A 169 -22.11 -11.89 -8.80
C ALA A 169 -23.42 -12.51 -8.28
N ALA A 170 -23.45 -13.00 -7.04
CA ALA A 170 -24.68 -13.44 -6.38
C ALA A 170 -25.49 -12.27 -5.83
N TYR A 171 -24.82 -11.28 -5.23
CA TYR A 171 -25.45 -10.12 -4.59
C TYR A 171 -26.27 -9.27 -5.57
N PHE A 172 -25.82 -9.14 -6.82
CA PHE A 172 -26.53 -8.42 -7.87
C PHE A 172 -27.63 -9.22 -8.57
N LYS A 173 -27.70 -10.55 -8.39
CA LYS A 173 -28.79 -11.36 -8.96
C LYS A 173 -30.10 -11.21 -8.18
N ASP A 174 -30.02 -10.73 -6.95
CA ASP A 174 -31.18 -10.41 -6.13
C ASP A 174 -31.78 -9.06 -6.57
N ASN A 175 -32.52 -9.10 -7.68
CA ASN A 175 -33.11 -7.93 -8.35
C ASN A 175 -34.10 -7.14 -7.48
N PHE A 176 -34.45 -7.63 -6.28
CA PHE A 176 -35.38 -6.97 -5.38
C PHE A 176 -34.88 -5.56 -4.98
N LYS A 177 -33.56 -5.38 -4.87
CA LYS A 177 -32.95 -4.09 -4.49
C LYS A 177 -33.02 -3.06 -5.62
N GLU A 178 -32.82 -3.47 -6.88
CA GLU A 178 -32.85 -2.57 -8.04
C GLU A 178 -34.27 -2.09 -8.36
N ALA A 179 -35.27 -2.96 -8.20
CA ALA A 179 -36.67 -2.66 -8.54
C ALA A 179 -37.31 -1.58 -7.64
N ALA A 180 -36.80 -1.35 -6.43
CA ALA A 180 -37.36 -0.40 -5.47
C ALA A 180 -36.62 0.96 -5.41
N GLY A 181 -35.73 1.26 -6.38
CA GLY A 181 -34.79 2.39 -6.26
C GLY A 181 -33.80 2.19 -5.11
N GLY A 182 -33.56 0.93 -4.73
CA GLY A 182 -32.81 0.53 -3.56
C GLY A 182 -31.31 0.59 -3.77
N PHE A 183 -30.60 0.60 -2.65
CA PHE A 183 -29.14 0.57 -2.57
C PHE A 183 -28.68 -0.80 -2.10
N TYR A 184 -27.45 -1.13 -2.47
CA TYR A 184 -26.70 -2.25 -1.94
C TYR A 184 -26.01 -1.80 -0.66
N GLU A 185 -26.55 -2.19 0.50
CA GLU A 185 -25.94 -1.85 1.79
C GLU A 185 -24.78 -2.81 2.09
N LEU A 186 -23.66 -2.25 2.55
CA LEU A 186 -22.52 -2.99 3.07
C LEU A 186 -22.24 -2.49 4.49
N ASN A 187 -22.63 -3.31 5.47
CA ASN A 187 -22.46 -3.01 6.89
C ASN A 187 -21.07 -3.42 7.37
N ASP A 188 -20.59 -2.77 8.44
CA ASP A 188 -19.32 -3.07 9.11
C ASP A 188 -18.07 -3.01 8.21
N ILE A 189 -18.13 -2.19 7.15
CA ILE A 189 -17.04 -1.95 6.21
C ILE A 189 -16.74 -0.46 6.15
N SER A 190 -15.47 -0.09 6.34
CA SER A 190 -14.99 1.29 6.12
C SER A 190 -15.09 1.63 4.64
N LEU A 191 -15.61 2.82 4.34
CA LEU A 191 -15.64 3.34 2.97
C LEU A 191 -14.22 3.42 2.39
N GLU A 192 -13.25 3.86 3.18
CA GLU A 192 -11.87 4.07 2.73
C GLU A 192 -11.18 2.74 2.37
N ASP A 193 -11.42 1.68 3.12
CA ASP A 193 -10.96 0.33 2.78
C ASP A 193 -11.67 -0.22 1.54
N PHE A 194 -12.99 0.03 1.42
CA PHE A 194 -13.75 -0.38 0.23
C PHE A 194 -13.31 0.36 -1.04
N LEU A 195 -12.97 1.65 -0.95
CA LEU A 195 -12.41 2.40 -2.07
C LEU A 195 -11.06 1.85 -2.50
N HIS A 196 -10.20 1.43 -1.56
CA HIS A 196 -8.95 0.77 -1.90
C HIS A 196 -9.20 -0.56 -2.63
N PHE A 197 -10.13 -1.38 -2.13
CA PHE A 197 -10.58 -2.60 -2.79
C PHE A 197 -11.10 -2.33 -4.21
N LEU A 198 -11.96 -1.32 -4.39
CA LEU A 198 -12.49 -0.91 -5.70
C LEU A 198 -11.38 -0.48 -6.66
N GLY A 199 -10.37 0.24 -6.17
CA GLY A 199 -9.21 0.63 -6.98
C GLY A 199 -8.53 -0.57 -7.63
N ILE A 200 -8.33 -1.65 -6.87
CA ILE A 200 -7.76 -2.90 -7.40
C ILE A 200 -8.70 -3.55 -8.40
N VAL A 201 -9.98 -3.69 -8.06
CA VAL A 201 -11.00 -4.36 -8.92
C VAL A 201 -11.17 -3.65 -10.27
N HIS A 202 -11.07 -2.32 -10.30
CA HIS A 202 -11.14 -1.53 -11.53
C HIS A 202 -9.79 -1.37 -12.24
N GLY A 203 -8.74 -2.07 -11.79
CA GLY A 203 -7.43 -2.09 -12.44
C GLY A 203 -6.59 -0.82 -12.27
N LEU A 204 -6.89 -0.02 -11.24
CA LEU A 204 -6.08 1.15 -10.91
C LEU A 204 -4.75 0.74 -10.28
N LYS A 205 -3.68 1.52 -10.53
CA LYS A 205 -2.37 1.32 -9.91
C LYS A 205 -2.33 1.87 -8.49
N VAL A 206 -2.99 1.17 -7.57
CA VAL A 206 -2.97 1.48 -6.14
C VAL A 206 -1.82 0.74 -5.43
N HIS A 207 -1.19 1.39 -4.47
CA HIS A 207 -0.09 0.82 -3.68
C HIS A 207 -0.64 0.05 -2.49
N ILE A 208 -0.13 -1.17 -2.27
CA ILE A 208 -0.40 -1.97 -1.08
C ILE A 208 0.83 -1.90 -0.19
N ASP A 209 0.61 -1.57 1.08
CA ASP A 209 1.63 -1.52 2.12
C ASP A 209 1.17 -2.21 3.41
N GLU A 210 2.03 -2.22 4.42
CA GLU A 210 1.82 -2.88 5.70
C GLU A 210 0.60 -2.38 6.47
N ASN A 211 0.12 -1.16 6.18
CA ASN A 211 -1.01 -0.56 6.88
C ASN A 211 -2.36 -0.96 6.27
N CYS A 212 -2.40 -1.35 4.99
CA CYS A 212 -3.64 -1.67 4.28
C CYS A 212 -3.76 -3.14 3.86
N VAL A 213 -2.68 -3.91 3.82
CA VAL A 213 -2.71 -5.32 3.36
C VAL A 213 -3.72 -6.16 4.16
N GLU A 214 -3.81 -5.96 5.47
CA GLU A 214 -4.71 -6.77 6.30
C GLU A 214 -6.19 -6.44 6.05
N SER A 215 -6.54 -5.15 5.86
CA SER A 215 -7.93 -4.79 5.55
C SER A 215 -8.33 -5.28 4.16
N LEU A 216 -7.42 -5.20 3.18
CA LEU A 216 -7.65 -5.72 1.83
C LEU A 216 -7.80 -7.25 1.82
N LEU A 217 -7.02 -7.99 2.61
CA LEU A 217 -7.19 -9.44 2.78
C LEU A 217 -8.56 -9.78 3.36
N LYS A 218 -9.01 -9.05 4.39
CA LYS A 218 -10.36 -9.22 4.97
C LYS A 218 -11.46 -9.00 3.94
N LEU A 219 -11.38 -7.92 3.17
CA LEU A 219 -12.37 -7.63 2.12
C LEU A 219 -12.28 -8.64 0.96
N GLY A 220 -11.07 -9.04 0.57
CA GLY A 220 -10.83 -10.06 -0.45
C GLY A 220 -11.43 -11.41 -0.09
N ASP A 221 -11.26 -11.85 1.16
CA ASP A 221 -11.87 -13.10 1.66
C ASP A 221 -13.39 -12.97 1.77
N PHE A 222 -13.88 -11.90 2.41
CA PHE A 222 -15.30 -11.65 2.61
C PHE A 222 -16.09 -11.56 1.29
N PHE A 223 -15.57 -10.81 0.32
CA PHE A 223 -16.16 -10.68 -1.00
C PHE A 223 -15.71 -11.79 -1.97
N GLN A 224 -14.96 -12.79 -1.52
CA GLN A 224 -14.47 -13.89 -2.37
C GLN A 224 -13.73 -13.38 -3.63
N CYS A 225 -13.00 -12.27 -3.50
CA CYS A 225 -12.34 -11.59 -4.61
C CYS A 225 -10.89 -12.04 -4.76
N LYS A 226 -10.67 -13.05 -5.62
CA LYS A 226 -9.34 -13.62 -5.85
C LYS A 226 -8.32 -12.59 -6.36
N LEU A 227 -8.75 -11.65 -7.22
CA LEU A 227 -7.86 -10.60 -7.74
C LEU A 227 -7.21 -9.78 -6.62
N VAL A 228 -7.97 -9.43 -5.58
CA VAL A 228 -7.46 -8.66 -4.44
C VAL A 228 -6.56 -9.52 -3.55
N LEU A 229 -6.93 -10.79 -3.32
CA LEU A 229 -6.11 -11.73 -2.57
C LEU A 229 -4.75 -11.95 -3.24
N ASP A 230 -4.72 -12.20 -4.56
CA ASP A 230 -3.49 -12.41 -5.33
C ASP A 230 -2.55 -11.18 -5.24
N ARG A 231 -3.09 -9.97 -5.28
CA ARG A 231 -2.33 -8.71 -5.12
C ARG A 231 -1.77 -8.53 -3.70
N CYS A 232 -2.52 -8.94 -2.69
CA CYS A 232 -2.04 -8.94 -1.30
C CYS A 232 -0.95 -9.99 -1.10
N GLU A 233 -1.10 -11.19 -1.66
CA GLU A 233 -0.07 -12.24 -1.64
C GLU A 233 1.24 -11.76 -2.28
N GLU A 234 1.17 -11.11 -3.44
CA GLU A 234 2.34 -10.53 -4.11
C GLU A 234 3.07 -9.54 -3.19
N PHE A 235 2.34 -8.66 -2.51
CA PHE A 235 2.92 -7.75 -1.53
C PHE A 235 3.56 -8.50 -0.36
N ILE A 236 2.88 -9.47 0.25
CA ILE A 236 3.40 -10.22 1.42
C ILE A 236 4.72 -10.92 1.07
N LYS A 237 4.80 -11.54 -0.11
CA LYS A 237 6.01 -12.22 -0.59
C LYS A 237 7.16 -11.24 -0.81
N THR A 238 6.89 -10.10 -1.44
CA THR A 238 7.93 -9.14 -1.86
C THR A 238 8.26 -8.07 -0.82
N ALA A 239 7.42 -7.89 0.21
CA ALA A 239 7.59 -6.85 1.20
C ALA A 239 8.93 -7.00 1.94
N PRO A 240 9.72 -5.93 2.08
CA PRO A 240 10.94 -5.96 2.87
C PRO A 240 10.64 -6.33 4.33
N VAL A 241 11.52 -7.10 4.97
CA VAL A 241 11.42 -7.52 6.39
C VAL A 241 11.13 -6.36 7.34
N LYS A 242 11.66 -5.15 7.04
CA LYS A 242 11.45 -3.94 7.85
C LYS A 242 10.04 -3.38 7.78
N ARG A 243 9.34 -3.58 6.66
CA ARG A 243 7.94 -3.17 6.49
C ARG A 243 7.00 -4.26 6.98
N LEU A 244 7.32 -5.51 6.66
CA LEU A 244 6.51 -6.66 7.03
C LEU A 244 7.41 -7.77 7.60
N PRO A 245 7.53 -7.85 8.94
CA PRO A 245 8.35 -8.86 9.60
C PRO A 245 7.89 -10.28 9.26
N PRO A 246 8.81 -11.26 9.17
CA PRO A 246 8.49 -12.65 8.83
C PRO A 246 7.37 -13.28 9.67
N LEU A 247 7.31 -13.01 10.98
CA LEU A 247 6.19 -13.47 11.80
C LEU A 247 4.84 -12.94 11.31
N LYS A 248 4.76 -11.66 10.98
CA LYS A 248 3.51 -11.05 10.48
C LYS A 248 3.15 -11.60 9.11
N LYS A 249 4.13 -11.88 8.24
CA LYS A 249 3.90 -12.58 6.96
C LYS A 249 3.26 -13.95 7.18
N LEU A 250 3.81 -14.75 8.10
CA LEU A 250 3.26 -16.05 8.43
C LEU A 250 1.85 -15.96 9.01
N GLN A 251 1.60 -15.03 9.95
CA GLN A 251 0.29 -14.84 10.55
C GLN A 251 -0.78 -14.49 9.50
N LEU A 252 -0.47 -13.57 8.58
CA LEU A 252 -1.38 -13.22 7.49
C LEU A 252 -1.62 -14.39 6.55
N ALA A 253 -0.56 -15.10 6.14
CA ALA A 253 -0.69 -16.24 5.24
C ALA A 253 -1.52 -17.37 5.87
N GLU A 254 -1.34 -17.65 7.16
CA GLU A 254 -2.09 -18.65 7.92
C GLU A 254 -3.57 -18.24 8.05
N GLN A 255 -3.82 -17.02 8.54
CA GLN A 255 -5.17 -16.51 8.82
C GLN A 255 -6.07 -16.55 7.57
N PHE A 256 -5.52 -16.20 6.40
CA PHE A 256 -6.25 -16.16 5.13
C PHE A 256 -6.02 -17.40 4.27
N LYS A 257 -5.43 -18.48 4.82
CA LYS A 257 -5.22 -19.78 4.17
C LYS A 257 -4.45 -19.68 2.83
N LEU A 258 -3.49 -18.76 2.76
CA LEU A 258 -2.65 -18.49 1.60
C LEU A 258 -1.47 -19.49 1.56
N LEU A 259 -1.75 -20.77 1.32
CA LEU A 259 -0.80 -21.87 1.51
C LEU A 259 0.54 -21.70 0.78
N LEU A 260 0.53 -21.20 -0.46
CA LEU A 260 1.78 -20.95 -1.21
C LEU A 260 2.58 -19.80 -0.59
N THR A 261 1.90 -18.72 -0.20
CA THR A 261 2.53 -17.60 0.50
C THR A 261 3.07 -18.00 1.88
N LEU A 262 2.40 -18.92 2.58
CA LEU A 262 2.88 -19.50 3.83
C LEU A 262 4.19 -20.26 3.61
N ALA A 263 4.24 -21.15 2.62
CA ALA A 263 5.45 -21.90 2.29
C ALA A 263 6.62 -20.97 1.92
N ASP A 264 6.37 -19.97 1.05
CA ASP A 264 7.39 -18.98 0.65
C ASP A 264 7.92 -18.19 1.86
N ALA A 265 7.02 -17.77 2.76
CA ALA A 265 7.40 -17.05 3.98
C ALA A 265 8.24 -17.92 4.93
N ILE A 266 7.88 -19.21 5.09
CA ILE A 266 8.68 -20.17 5.86
C ILE A 266 10.05 -20.34 5.20
N GLU A 267 10.13 -20.50 3.88
CA GLU A 267 11.39 -20.68 3.15
C GLU A 267 12.33 -19.47 3.25
N GLN A 268 11.80 -18.25 3.15
CA GLN A 268 12.58 -17.02 3.21
C GLN A 268 13.01 -16.62 4.62
N MET A 269 12.35 -17.15 5.65
CA MET A 269 12.65 -16.80 7.05
C MET A 269 14.07 -17.25 7.46
N PRO A 270 14.88 -16.35 8.06
CA PRO A 270 16.19 -16.69 8.62
C PRO A 270 16.10 -17.76 9.71
N LEU A 271 17.10 -18.64 9.79
CA LEU A 271 17.11 -19.76 10.75
C LEU A 271 17.05 -19.26 12.21
N GLU A 272 17.78 -18.19 12.53
CA GLU A 272 17.81 -17.62 13.88
C GLU A 272 16.45 -17.03 14.29
N GLU A 273 15.75 -16.39 13.35
CA GLU A 273 14.39 -15.89 13.59
C GLU A 273 13.41 -17.05 13.79
N MET A 274 13.55 -18.12 13.01
CA MET A 274 12.75 -19.34 13.14
C MET A 274 12.95 -20.02 14.51
N LYS A 275 14.20 -20.16 14.97
CA LYS A 275 14.52 -20.67 16.32
C LYS A 275 13.89 -19.80 17.41
N THR A 276 13.98 -18.48 17.26
CA THR A 276 13.40 -17.51 18.19
C THR A 276 11.88 -17.64 18.27
N LEU A 277 11.21 -17.88 17.14
CA LEU A 277 9.77 -18.15 17.10
C LEU A 277 9.39 -19.42 17.84
N CYS A 278 10.12 -20.52 17.63
CA CYS A 278 9.87 -21.77 18.35
C CYS A 278 10.08 -21.61 19.85
N ALA A 279 11.18 -20.96 20.27
CA ALA A 279 11.52 -20.76 21.68
C ALA A 279 10.47 -19.90 22.43
N ASN A 280 9.90 -18.90 21.76
CA ASN A 280 8.95 -17.96 22.35
C ASN A 280 7.48 -18.39 22.23
N GLN A 281 7.20 -19.66 21.91
CA GLN A 281 5.84 -20.15 21.64
C GLN A 281 5.12 -19.34 20.53
N GLY A 282 5.88 -18.72 19.62
CA GLY A 282 5.35 -17.86 18.55
C GLY A 282 4.53 -18.59 17.49
N LEU A 283 4.55 -19.94 17.51
CA LEU A 283 3.73 -20.81 16.67
C LEU A 283 2.44 -21.29 17.35
N VAL A 284 2.18 -20.88 18.60
CA VAL A 284 0.91 -21.18 19.27
C VAL A 284 -0.22 -20.49 18.50
N GLY A 285 -1.20 -21.28 18.06
CA GLY A 285 -2.32 -20.82 17.24
C GLY A 285 -2.17 -21.04 15.73
N PHE A 286 -1.01 -21.52 15.27
CA PHE A 286 -0.83 -21.94 13.87
C PHE A 286 -1.33 -23.38 13.64
N SER A 287 -1.76 -23.68 12.41
CA SER A 287 -2.14 -25.03 11.99
C SER A 287 -1.02 -26.04 12.19
N GLU A 288 -1.39 -27.32 12.27
CA GLU A 288 -0.45 -28.44 12.27
C GLU A 288 0.47 -28.40 11.06
N LEU A 289 -0.08 -28.20 9.85
CA LEU A 289 0.70 -28.07 8.63
C LEU A 289 1.77 -26.97 8.71
N ALA A 290 1.40 -25.77 9.16
CA ALA A 290 2.36 -24.67 9.28
C ALA A 290 3.47 -25.00 10.30
N ARG A 291 3.12 -25.61 11.43
CA ARG A 291 4.09 -26.05 12.44
C ARG A 291 5.03 -27.13 11.91
N GLU A 292 4.50 -28.12 11.20
CA GLU A 292 5.29 -29.17 10.57
C GLU A 292 6.27 -28.61 9.54
N CYS A 293 5.83 -27.72 8.65
CA CYS A 293 6.70 -27.11 7.65
C CYS A 293 7.86 -26.32 8.28
N VAL A 294 7.60 -25.59 9.37
CA VAL A 294 8.65 -24.88 10.12
C VAL A 294 9.65 -25.87 10.74
N LEU A 295 9.16 -26.93 11.37
CA LEU A 295 10.01 -27.96 11.99
C LEU A 295 10.86 -28.71 10.95
N MET A 296 10.28 -29.11 9.81
CA MET A 296 11.03 -29.76 8.73
C MET A 296 12.19 -28.89 8.25
N LYS A 297 11.97 -27.58 8.07
CA LYS A 297 13.03 -26.67 7.63
C LYS A 297 14.13 -26.52 8.68
N LEU A 298 13.79 -26.50 9.98
CA LEU A 298 14.77 -26.48 11.07
C LEU A 298 15.65 -27.75 11.04
N CYS A 299 15.03 -28.93 10.93
CA CYS A 299 15.74 -30.22 10.90
C CYS A 299 16.66 -30.35 9.67
N MET A 300 16.24 -29.88 8.49
CA MET A 300 17.06 -29.99 7.27
C MET A 300 18.28 -29.06 7.22
N LYS A 301 18.31 -28.01 8.05
CA LYS A 301 19.41 -27.02 8.08
C LYS A 301 20.32 -27.14 9.30
N GLN A 302 20.09 -28.12 10.17
CA GLN A 302 21.02 -28.50 11.23
C GLN A 302 21.76 -29.78 10.78
N PRO A 303 23.11 -29.84 10.76
CA PRO A 303 23.78 -31.13 10.77
C PRO A 303 23.38 -31.87 12.05
N GLU A 304 23.20 -33.19 11.97
CA GLU A 304 22.60 -34.11 12.97
C GLU A 304 23.25 -34.15 14.38
N SER A 305 24.02 -33.14 14.81
CA SER A 305 24.80 -33.24 16.05
C SER A 305 24.19 -32.65 17.32
N ASP A 306 23.05 -31.94 17.29
CA ASP A 306 22.52 -31.27 18.51
C ASP A 306 20.99 -31.32 18.66
N VAL A 307 20.39 -32.52 18.61
CA VAL A 307 19.01 -32.71 19.10
C VAL A 307 19.03 -33.76 20.23
N PHE A 308 19.34 -33.32 21.45
CA PHE A 308 18.94 -34.04 22.65
C PHE A 308 17.51 -33.63 22.98
N PHE A 309 16.56 -34.55 22.76
CA PHE A 309 15.26 -34.50 23.43
C PHE A 309 15.51 -34.77 24.91
N VAL A 310 15.06 -33.87 25.78
CA VAL A 310 14.90 -34.15 27.21
C VAL A 310 13.43 -34.55 27.39
N ASP A 311 13.24 -35.75 27.92
CA ASP A 311 11.97 -36.42 28.23
C ASP A 311 11.03 -35.58 29.11
#